data_AF-A0A9P2ZWB8-F1
#
_entry.id   AF-A0A9P2ZWB8-F1
#
_cell.length_a   1.000
_cell.length_b   1.000
_cell.length_c   1.000
_cell.angle_alpha   90.00
_cell.angle_beta   90.00
_cell.angle_gamma   90.00
#
_symmetry.space_group_name_H-M   'P 1'
#
loop_
_entity.id
_entity.type
_entity.pdbx_description
1 polymer ?
#
loop_
_entity_poly.entity_id
_entity_poly.type
_entity_poly.pdbx_seq_one_letter_code
_entity_poly.pdbx_strand_id
1 'polypeptide(L)'
;MSAEDLIRTGSKIIGIGKSYDYNWPDYKKGMPLPEPLLFIKPTSSYTGDGQVIEVPRGCEVYHEVEIAVVIGKAGRAISVKDAMEYVAGYALVLDMTAKNVQAAAAKQGYPWAICKGLDTFTPIGRFIPKSEIPDPHEIHLEFKVNGETRQSGSTSGLIYSVAELIAYASGAFTLRPGDTILTGTPKGLTPLASLRVTRYQIPAHNGIPNTSISHRPLLIYHSAFPSSTSASSIESHLAFTGVVSPRWRYTMYSTTHFHSTSHEVLCVFSGRATLCFGHEDNPGRIELDAHAGDVMVLPAGVGHRLLQDHGGFQMIGSYPKGCDWDMCYGKPGEESKVQGIKDLPWFDRDPIYGDEGPCLDNVRDG
;
A
#
# COMPACT_ATOMS: atom_id res chain seq x y z
N MET A 1 32.25 19.13 -12.67
CA MET A 1 30.93 19.16 -12.02
C MET A 1 30.99 18.19 -10.88
N SER A 2 30.62 18.63 -9.68
CA SER A 2 30.35 17.71 -8.59
C SER A 2 29.16 16.82 -8.96
N ALA A 3 29.07 15.69 -8.28
CA ALA A 3 27.93 14.78 -8.34
C ALA A 3 26.58 15.50 -8.07
N GLU A 4 26.58 16.53 -7.21
CA GLU A 4 25.40 17.35 -6.91
C GLU A 4 25.11 18.40 -8.00
N ASP A 5 26.14 18.92 -8.68
CA ASP A 5 25.96 19.85 -9.81
C ASP A 5 25.27 19.17 -11.00
N LEU A 6 25.43 17.85 -11.15
CA LEU A 6 24.84 17.11 -12.26
C LEU A 6 23.31 17.13 -12.20
N ILE A 7 22.72 16.91 -11.02
CA ILE A 7 21.26 16.99 -10.83
C ILE A 7 20.77 18.42 -11.03
N ARG A 8 21.53 19.41 -10.55
CA ARG A 8 21.19 20.84 -10.67
C ARG A 8 21.26 21.37 -12.11
N THR A 9 22.04 20.71 -12.98
CA THR A 9 22.16 21.06 -14.41
C THR A 9 21.23 20.26 -15.31
N GLY A 10 20.47 19.32 -14.74
CA GLY A 10 19.42 18.58 -15.43
C GLY A 10 18.39 19.50 -16.07
N SER A 11 17.90 19.10 -17.25
CA SER A 11 16.91 19.88 -17.99
C SER A 11 15.47 19.45 -17.72
N LYS A 12 15.29 18.22 -17.20
CA LYS A 12 13.97 17.66 -16.89
C LYS A 12 14.04 16.54 -15.84
N ILE A 13 12.90 16.33 -15.20
CA ILE A 13 12.60 15.19 -14.34
C ILE A 13 11.49 14.40 -15.01
N ILE A 14 11.73 13.12 -15.27
CA ILE A 14 10.78 12.20 -15.87
C ILE A 14 10.31 11.26 -14.76
N GLY A 15 9.00 11.14 -14.54
CA GLY A 15 8.45 10.18 -13.60
C GLY A 15 7.76 9.03 -14.32
N ILE A 16 7.85 7.84 -13.74
CA ILE A 16 7.20 6.61 -14.23
C ILE A 16 6.08 6.25 -13.26
N GLY A 17 4.84 6.32 -13.74
CA GLY A 17 3.69 5.79 -13.03
C GLY A 17 3.53 4.29 -13.25
N LYS A 18 2.97 3.60 -12.25
CA LYS A 18 2.59 2.18 -12.32
C LYS A 18 3.75 1.24 -12.68
N SER A 19 4.93 1.42 -12.08
CA SER A 19 6.13 0.65 -12.41
C SER A 19 6.34 -0.61 -11.56
N TYR A 20 5.43 -0.92 -10.64
CA TYR A 20 5.51 -2.09 -9.77
C TYR A 20 4.42 -3.11 -10.10
N ASP A 21 4.70 -4.37 -9.78
CA ASP A 21 3.82 -5.52 -10.07
C ASP A 21 2.40 -5.36 -9.54
N TYR A 22 2.24 -4.80 -8.34
CA TYR A 22 0.94 -4.54 -7.73
C TYR A 22 0.08 -3.55 -8.54
N ASN A 23 0.67 -2.78 -9.46
CA ASN A 23 -0.10 -1.90 -10.35
C ASN A 23 -0.76 -2.66 -11.51
N TRP A 24 -0.38 -3.92 -11.73
CA TRP A 24 -0.81 -4.75 -12.86
C TRP A 24 -1.11 -6.18 -12.38
N PRO A 25 -2.25 -6.41 -11.71
CA PRO A 25 -2.58 -7.71 -11.10
C PRO A 25 -2.60 -8.87 -12.10
N ASP A 26 -2.93 -8.59 -13.36
CA ASP A 26 -2.96 -9.57 -14.45
C ASP A 26 -1.59 -9.80 -15.12
N TYR A 27 -0.59 -8.96 -14.84
CA TYR A 27 0.74 -9.12 -15.40
C TYR A 27 1.48 -10.29 -14.74
N LYS A 28 2.02 -11.18 -15.57
CA LYS A 28 2.88 -12.29 -15.15
C LYS A 28 4.20 -12.21 -15.89
N LYS A 29 5.29 -12.54 -15.19
CA LYS A 29 6.63 -12.56 -15.77
C LYS A 29 6.65 -13.42 -17.05
N GLY A 30 7.07 -12.83 -18.16
CA GLY A 30 7.05 -13.46 -19.49
C GLY A 30 5.90 -13.01 -20.41
N MET A 31 4.94 -12.23 -19.90
CA MET A 31 3.97 -11.51 -20.73
C MET A 31 4.59 -10.23 -21.31
N PRO A 32 4.04 -9.70 -22.42
CA PRO A 32 4.38 -8.36 -22.89
C PRO A 32 4.16 -7.33 -21.77
N LEU A 33 5.15 -6.48 -21.54
CA LEU A 33 5.06 -5.41 -20.56
C LEU A 33 4.00 -4.38 -20.99
N PRO A 34 3.17 -3.88 -20.05
CA PRO A 34 2.30 -2.75 -20.34
C PRO A 34 3.14 -1.51 -20.65
N GLU A 35 2.61 -0.57 -21.44
CA GLU A 35 3.32 0.68 -21.73
C GLU A 35 3.48 1.52 -20.46
N PRO A 36 4.71 1.97 -20.12
CA PRO A 36 4.93 2.82 -18.95
C PRO A 36 4.20 4.15 -19.06
N LEU A 37 3.55 4.57 -17.97
CA LEU A 37 2.94 5.89 -17.88
C LEU A 37 4.00 6.94 -17.57
N LEU A 38 4.31 7.80 -18.52
CA LEU A 38 5.25 8.91 -18.34
C LEU A 38 4.55 10.19 -17.88
N PHE A 39 5.16 10.88 -16.92
CA PHE A 39 4.87 12.28 -16.62
C PHE A 39 6.16 13.07 -16.43
N ILE A 40 6.05 14.40 -16.44
CA ILE A 40 7.19 15.31 -16.26
C ILE A 40 6.97 16.13 -15.01
N LYS A 41 8.06 16.39 -14.28
CA LYS A 41 8.13 17.44 -13.26
C LYS A 41 9.10 18.53 -13.72
N PRO A 42 8.80 19.82 -13.48
CA PRO A 42 9.72 20.89 -13.78
C PRO A 42 10.92 20.81 -12.83
N THR A 43 12.10 21.21 -13.29
CA THR A 43 13.31 21.20 -12.45
C THR A 43 13.24 22.19 -11.29
N SER A 44 12.34 23.18 -11.35
CA SER A 44 12.00 24.05 -10.21
C SER A 44 11.37 23.30 -9.03
N SER A 45 10.82 22.10 -9.26
CA SER A 45 10.27 21.27 -8.18
C SER A 45 11.33 20.61 -7.30
N TYR A 46 12.61 20.61 -7.70
CA TYR A 46 13.67 20.05 -6.89
C TYR A 46 13.78 20.74 -5.53
N THR A 47 14.03 19.95 -4.50
CA THR A 47 14.31 20.42 -3.14
C THR A 47 15.39 19.56 -2.54
N GLY A 48 16.45 20.19 -2.06
CA GLY A 48 17.62 19.51 -1.49
C GLY A 48 17.49 19.29 0.02
N ASP A 49 18.53 18.68 0.58
CA ASP A 49 18.62 18.47 2.02
C ASP A 49 18.56 19.80 2.81
N GLY A 50 17.86 19.77 3.95
CA GLY A 50 17.60 20.94 4.80
C GLY A 50 16.60 21.97 4.25
N GLN A 51 16.08 21.79 3.03
CA GLN A 51 15.05 22.67 2.48
C GLN A 51 13.64 22.19 2.85
N VAL A 52 12.68 23.12 2.87
CA VAL A 52 11.30 22.85 3.29
C VAL A 52 10.47 22.38 2.10
N ILE A 53 9.65 21.34 2.32
CA ILE A 53 8.60 20.94 1.39
C ILE A 53 7.37 21.81 1.67
N GLU A 54 6.97 22.62 0.70
CA GLU A 54 5.81 23.50 0.81
C GLU A 54 4.54 22.75 0.40
N VAL A 55 3.58 22.64 1.32
CA VAL A 55 2.28 22.02 1.05
C VAL A 55 1.25 23.13 0.77
N PRO A 56 0.77 23.28 -0.48
CA PRO A 56 -0.18 24.34 -0.79
C PRO A 56 -1.52 24.13 -0.07
N ARG A 57 -2.18 25.24 0.29
CA ARG A 57 -3.46 25.20 1.01
C ARG A 57 -4.50 24.39 0.22
N GLY A 58 -5.13 23.44 0.89
CA GLY A 58 -6.16 22.59 0.29
C GLY A 58 -5.63 21.42 -0.54
N CYS A 59 -4.31 21.20 -0.60
CA CYS A 59 -3.74 19.99 -1.19
C CYS A 59 -3.63 18.86 -0.15
N GLU A 60 -4.06 17.67 -0.53
CA GLU A 60 -3.79 16.43 0.20
C GLU A 60 -2.51 15.82 -0.38
N VAL A 61 -1.38 16.01 0.29
CA VAL A 61 -0.06 15.65 -0.23
C VAL A 61 0.41 14.32 0.31
N TYR A 62 0.89 13.48 -0.60
CA TYR A 62 1.44 12.16 -0.33
C TYR A 62 2.91 12.12 -0.71
N HIS A 63 3.69 11.35 0.05
CA HIS A 63 5.06 11.01 -0.27
C HIS A 63 5.10 9.66 -1.01
N GLU A 64 5.98 9.54 -1.99
CA GLU A 64 6.23 8.31 -2.75
C GLU A 64 7.76 8.18 -2.81
N VAL A 65 8.36 7.29 -1.99
CA VAL A 65 9.83 7.11 -2.04
C VAL A 65 10.22 6.28 -3.24
N GLU A 66 11.16 6.80 -4.02
CA GLU A 66 11.63 6.18 -5.26
C GLU A 66 13.16 6.23 -5.34
N ILE A 67 13.72 5.50 -6.29
CA ILE A 67 15.11 5.72 -6.74
C ILE A 67 15.06 6.53 -8.05
N ALA A 68 15.83 7.63 -8.10
CA ALA A 68 16.06 8.37 -9.34
C ALA A 68 17.28 7.81 -10.05
N VAL A 69 17.17 7.61 -11.35
CA VAL A 69 18.30 7.31 -12.26
C VAL A 69 18.78 8.63 -12.85
N VAL A 70 20.06 8.97 -12.64
CA VAL A 70 20.67 10.21 -13.14
C VAL A 70 21.41 9.92 -14.42
N ILE A 71 21.04 10.60 -15.50
CA ILE A 71 21.65 10.42 -16.82
C ILE A 71 23.01 11.14 -16.87
N GLY A 72 24.03 10.46 -17.37
CA GLY A 72 25.40 10.98 -17.54
C GLY A 72 25.78 11.33 -18.97
N LYS A 73 25.04 10.82 -19.96
CA LYS A 73 25.34 10.97 -21.38
C LYS A 73 24.08 11.36 -22.16
N ALA A 74 24.23 12.25 -23.14
CA ALA A 74 23.12 12.61 -24.01
C ALA A 74 22.78 11.45 -24.96
N GLY A 75 21.49 11.17 -25.16
CA GLY A 75 21.04 10.11 -26.06
C GLY A 75 19.54 10.19 -26.40
N ARG A 76 19.16 9.64 -27.55
CA ARG A 76 17.78 9.55 -28.03
C ARG A 76 17.58 8.18 -28.67
N ALA A 77 16.42 7.58 -28.47
CA ALA A 77 16.09 6.24 -28.97
C ALA A 77 17.19 5.22 -28.60
N ILE A 78 17.62 5.25 -27.34
CA ILE A 78 18.67 4.40 -26.78
C ILE A 78 18.12 2.97 -26.71
N SER A 79 18.93 1.99 -27.12
CA SER A 79 18.56 0.58 -27.01
C SER A 79 18.60 0.11 -25.55
N VAL A 80 17.79 -0.87 -25.17
CA VAL A 80 17.82 -1.47 -23.82
C VAL A 80 19.23 -2.00 -23.48
N LYS A 81 19.92 -2.57 -24.47
CA LYS A 81 21.28 -3.11 -24.30
C LYS A 81 22.30 -2.05 -23.89
N ASP A 82 22.20 -0.86 -24.47
CA ASP A 82 23.18 0.22 -24.26
C ASP A 82 22.76 1.17 -23.12
N ALA A 83 21.52 1.07 -22.65
CA ALA A 83 20.90 2.01 -21.72
C ALA A 83 21.73 2.25 -20.45
N MET A 84 22.30 1.20 -19.86
CA MET A 84 23.07 1.33 -18.63
C MET A 84 24.37 2.13 -18.81
N GLU A 85 24.89 2.29 -20.03
CA GLU A 85 26.05 3.14 -20.32
C GLU A 85 25.73 4.64 -20.18
N TYR A 86 24.46 5.00 -20.23
CA TYR A 86 24.00 6.39 -20.12
C TYR A 86 23.75 6.81 -18.67
N VAL A 87 23.88 5.90 -17.70
CA VAL A 87 23.65 6.17 -16.27
C VAL A 87 24.93 6.71 -15.62
N ALA A 88 24.85 7.92 -15.04
CA ALA A 88 25.91 8.45 -14.18
C ALA A 88 25.85 7.86 -12.76
N GLY A 89 24.63 7.69 -12.25
CA GLY A 89 24.39 7.24 -10.88
C GLY A 89 22.93 7.34 -10.53
N TYR A 90 22.66 7.42 -9.22
CA TYR A 90 21.33 7.35 -8.65
C TYR A 90 21.16 8.40 -7.55
N ALA A 91 19.92 8.64 -7.12
CA ALA A 91 19.63 9.42 -5.93
C ALA A 91 18.33 8.93 -5.28
N LEU A 92 18.24 8.97 -3.96
CA LEU A 92 16.96 8.78 -3.28
C LEU A 92 16.08 10.00 -3.55
N VAL A 93 14.80 9.79 -3.83
CA VAL A 93 13.90 10.88 -4.19
C VAL A 93 12.51 10.63 -3.62
N LEU A 94 11.78 11.71 -3.34
CA LEU A 94 10.35 11.64 -3.08
C LEU A 94 9.59 12.23 -4.28
N ASP A 95 8.67 11.45 -4.84
CA ASP A 95 7.67 11.94 -5.79
C ASP A 95 6.45 12.47 -5.02
N MET A 96 6.57 13.69 -4.50
CA MET A 96 5.47 14.31 -3.77
C MET A 96 4.28 14.54 -4.71
N THR A 97 3.09 14.16 -4.26
CA THR A 97 1.89 14.18 -5.08
C THR A 97 0.71 14.81 -4.34
N ALA A 98 0.10 15.84 -4.92
CA ALA A 98 -1.19 16.35 -4.45
C ALA A 98 -2.31 15.42 -4.96
N LYS A 99 -2.71 14.43 -4.14
CA LYS A 99 -3.58 13.32 -4.57
C LYS A 99 -4.99 13.77 -4.90
N ASN A 100 -5.55 14.70 -4.13
CA ASN A 100 -6.86 15.27 -4.45
C ASN A 100 -6.85 16.00 -5.80
N VAL A 101 -5.77 16.71 -6.13
CA VAL A 101 -5.57 17.35 -7.44
C VAL A 101 -5.38 16.30 -8.55
N GLN A 102 -4.62 15.23 -8.28
CA GLN A 102 -4.44 14.13 -9.23
C GLN A 102 -5.78 13.46 -9.58
N ALA A 103 -6.61 13.16 -8.58
CA ALA A 103 -7.92 12.56 -8.77
C ALA A 103 -8.86 13.49 -9.57
N ALA A 104 -8.85 14.79 -9.28
CA ALA A 104 -9.62 15.77 -10.04
C ALA A 104 -9.16 15.88 -11.50
N ALA A 105 -7.85 15.88 -11.75
CA ALA A 105 -7.27 15.90 -13.08
C ALA A 105 -7.63 14.62 -13.87
N ALA A 106 -7.52 13.45 -13.25
CA ALA A 106 -7.87 12.18 -13.87
C ALA A 106 -9.35 12.13 -14.31
N LYS A 107 -10.28 12.59 -13.46
CA LYS A 107 -11.71 12.67 -13.80
C LYS A 107 -12.02 13.57 -15.00
N GLN A 108 -11.20 14.60 -15.22
CA GLN A 108 -11.35 15.57 -16.30
C GLN A 108 -10.47 15.27 -17.52
N GLY A 109 -9.62 14.23 -17.46
CA GLY A 109 -8.64 13.94 -18.50
C GLY A 109 -7.51 14.97 -18.62
N TYR A 110 -7.21 15.70 -17.55
CA TYR A 110 -6.16 16.73 -17.53
C TYR A 110 -4.76 16.18 -17.27
N PRO A 111 -3.71 16.91 -17.70
CA PRO A 111 -2.32 16.53 -17.44
C PRO A 111 -1.99 16.49 -15.94
N TRP A 112 -1.01 15.67 -15.57
CA TRP A 112 -0.56 15.52 -14.19
C TRP A 112 0.47 16.57 -13.74
N ALA A 113 0.81 17.54 -14.60
CA ALA A 113 1.82 18.55 -14.31
C ALA A 113 1.55 19.31 -13.00
N ILE A 114 0.28 19.63 -12.69
CA ILE A 114 -0.07 20.37 -11.47
C ILE A 114 -0.07 19.48 -10.23
N CYS A 115 -0.44 18.19 -10.34
CA CYS A 115 -0.47 17.33 -9.15
C CYS A 115 0.89 16.73 -8.80
N LYS A 116 1.76 16.55 -9.80
CA LYS A 116 3.11 16.01 -9.64
C LYS A 116 4.17 17.12 -9.59
N GLY A 117 4.02 18.22 -10.30
CA GLY A 117 5.13 19.16 -10.58
C GLY A 117 5.14 20.47 -9.81
N LEU A 118 4.48 20.58 -8.64
CA LEU A 118 4.52 21.82 -7.85
C LEU A 118 5.93 22.12 -7.34
N ASP A 119 6.17 23.37 -6.98
CA ASP A 119 7.44 23.76 -6.35
C ASP A 119 7.66 22.92 -5.09
N THR A 120 8.91 22.51 -4.87
CA THR A 120 9.36 21.60 -3.81
C THR A 120 8.87 20.15 -3.83
N PHE A 121 8.12 19.73 -4.85
CA PHE A 121 7.55 18.38 -4.91
C PHE A 121 8.52 17.29 -5.38
N THR A 122 9.79 17.60 -5.61
CA THR A 122 10.85 16.61 -5.84
C THR A 122 11.99 16.79 -4.83
N PRO A 123 11.76 16.47 -3.54
CA PRO A 123 12.85 16.28 -2.60
C PRO A 123 13.82 15.23 -3.11
N ILE A 124 15.08 15.58 -3.30
CA ILE A 124 16.11 14.69 -3.84
C ILE A 124 17.33 14.69 -2.93
N GLY A 125 17.80 13.49 -2.59
CA GLY A 125 18.96 13.27 -1.76
C GLY A 125 20.28 13.46 -2.52
N ARG A 126 21.38 13.11 -1.85
CA ARG A 126 22.72 13.11 -2.46
C ARG A 126 22.76 12.21 -3.69
N PHE A 127 23.59 12.59 -4.65
CA PHE A 127 23.95 11.71 -5.75
C PHE A 127 24.80 10.55 -5.24
N ILE A 128 24.54 9.37 -5.80
CA ILE A 128 25.22 8.11 -5.53
C ILE A 128 25.81 7.64 -6.87
N PRO A 129 27.15 7.61 -7.02
CA PRO A 129 27.80 7.10 -8.23
C PRO A 129 27.32 5.70 -8.60
N LYS A 130 27.19 5.43 -9.91
CA LYS A 130 26.79 4.10 -10.40
C LYS A 130 27.64 2.96 -9.81
N SER A 131 28.93 3.21 -9.56
CA SER A 131 29.85 2.24 -8.96
C SER A 131 29.52 1.83 -7.51
N GLU A 132 28.75 2.64 -6.77
CA GLU A 132 28.33 2.32 -5.40
C GLU A 132 27.07 1.43 -5.35
N ILE A 133 26.33 1.32 -6.45
CA ILE A 133 25.12 0.48 -6.58
C ILE A 133 25.34 -0.51 -7.73
N PRO A 134 25.88 -1.71 -7.45
CA PRO A 134 26.16 -2.71 -8.47
C PRO A 134 24.91 -3.19 -9.22
N ASP A 135 23.80 -3.34 -8.50
CA ASP A 135 22.51 -3.74 -9.05
C ASP A 135 21.41 -2.79 -8.55
N PRO A 136 20.81 -1.95 -9.44
CA PRO A 136 19.74 -1.04 -9.06
C PRO A 136 18.40 -1.75 -8.80
N HIS A 137 18.31 -3.06 -9.01
CA HIS A 137 17.14 -3.87 -8.70
C HIS A 137 17.18 -4.48 -7.29
N GLU A 138 18.29 -4.39 -6.57
CA GLU A 138 18.46 -4.94 -5.22
C GLU A 138 18.69 -3.83 -4.17
N ILE A 139 17.85 -2.79 -4.20
CA ILE A 139 17.86 -1.66 -3.27
C ILE A 139 16.63 -1.72 -2.36
N HIS A 140 16.86 -1.64 -1.05
CA HIS A 140 15.81 -1.39 -0.08
C HIS A 140 15.60 0.12 0.11
N LEU A 141 14.37 0.58 -0.09
CA LEU A 141 13.94 1.96 0.10
C LEU A 141 13.14 2.05 1.40
N GLU A 142 13.47 3.03 2.24
CA GLU A 142 12.73 3.34 3.45
C GLU A 142 12.51 4.85 3.56
N PHE A 143 11.30 5.26 3.93
CA PHE A 143 10.97 6.64 4.27
C PHE A 143 10.31 6.71 5.65
N LYS A 144 10.80 7.63 6.49
CA LYS A 144 10.34 7.86 7.85
C LYS A 144 9.79 9.26 8.02
N VAL A 145 8.69 9.40 8.75
CA VAL A 145 8.13 10.68 9.20
C VAL A 145 8.15 10.69 10.71
N ASN A 146 8.84 11.67 11.31
CA ASN A 146 9.02 11.78 12.77
C ASN A 146 9.56 10.49 13.42
N GLY A 147 10.49 9.82 12.75
CA GLY A 147 11.10 8.57 13.22
C GLY A 147 10.29 7.30 12.93
N GLU A 148 9.03 7.42 12.49
CA GLU A 148 8.21 6.27 12.14
C GLU A 148 8.28 5.96 10.64
N THR A 149 8.55 4.71 10.28
CA THR A 149 8.52 4.25 8.89
C THR A 149 7.12 4.46 8.32
N ARG A 150 7.00 5.14 7.18
CA ARG A 150 5.75 5.34 6.43
C ARG A 150 5.72 4.61 5.10
N GLN A 151 6.90 4.29 4.58
CA GLN A 151 7.03 3.49 3.38
C GLN A 151 8.32 2.67 3.48
N SER A 152 8.23 1.41 3.08
CA SER A 152 9.36 0.49 3.00
C SER A 152 9.11 -0.48 1.85
N GLY A 153 10.12 -0.74 1.03
CA GLY A 153 9.97 -1.62 -0.12
C GLY A 153 11.28 -1.86 -0.85
N SER A 154 11.25 -2.76 -1.82
CA SER A 154 12.42 -3.15 -2.61
C SER A 154 12.25 -2.74 -4.07
N THR A 155 13.31 -2.31 -4.73
CA THR A 155 13.35 -2.11 -6.19
C THR A 155 13.21 -3.40 -6.99
N SER A 156 13.32 -4.57 -6.34
CA SER A 156 13.13 -5.87 -6.99
C SER A 156 11.68 -6.11 -7.44
N GLY A 157 10.73 -5.32 -6.93
CA GLY A 157 9.33 -5.31 -7.37
C GLY A 157 9.04 -4.47 -8.62
N LEU A 158 10.04 -3.77 -9.16
CA LEU A 158 9.88 -3.04 -10.43
C LEU A 158 9.62 -4.03 -11.58
N ILE A 159 8.55 -3.81 -12.35
CA ILE A 159 8.26 -4.63 -13.53
C ILE A 159 9.11 -4.26 -14.74
N TYR A 160 9.63 -3.03 -14.76
CA TYR A 160 10.53 -2.52 -15.79
C TYR A 160 11.94 -2.46 -15.23
N SER A 161 12.91 -2.99 -15.96
CA SER A 161 14.32 -2.75 -15.69
C SER A 161 14.67 -1.27 -15.85
N VAL A 162 15.71 -0.80 -15.16
CA VAL A 162 16.24 0.57 -15.36
C VAL A 162 16.58 0.80 -16.84
N ALA A 163 17.11 -0.22 -17.50
CA ALA A 163 17.44 -0.19 -18.93
C ALA A 163 16.21 0.02 -19.82
N GLU A 164 15.09 -0.66 -19.53
CA GLU A 164 13.82 -0.48 -20.26
C GLU A 164 13.22 0.91 -20.03
N LEU A 165 13.28 1.43 -18.81
CA LEU A 165 12.81 2.78 -18.51
C LEU A 165 13.59 3.85 -19.28
N ILE A 166 14.92 3.73 -19.34
CA ILE A 166 15.78 4.63 -20.11
C ILE A 166 15.45 4.53 -21.60
N ALA A 167 15.37 3.31 -22.15
CA ALA A 167 15.08 3.08 -23.55
C ALA A 167 13.74 3.72 -23.95
N TYR A 168 12.70 3.46 -23.16
CA TYR A 168 11.36 4.00 -23.37
C TYR A 168 11.33 5.53 -23.26
N ALA A 169 11.85 6.09 -22.17
CA ALA A 169 11.90 7.54 -21.97
C ALA A 169 12.70 8.24 -23.08
N SER A 170 13.80 7.65 -23.53
CA SER A 170 14.65 8.19 -24.59
C SER A 170 14.01 8.17 -25.99
N GLY A 171 13.03 7.29 -26.20
CA GLY A 171 12.20 7.26 -27.42
C GLY A 171 11.28 8.47 -27.51
N ALA A 172 10.75 8.92 -26.36
CA ALA A 172 9.90 10.10 -26.26
C ALA A 172 10.71 11.41 -26.18
N PHE A 173 11.77 11.45 -25.37
CA PHE A 173 12.55 12.64 -25.08
C PHE A 173 14.05 12.38 -25.20
N THR A 174 14.79 13.22 -25.92
CA THR A 174 16.27 13.17 -25.86
C THR A 174 16.71 13.38 -24.41
N LEU A 175 17.39 12.41 -23.82
CA LEU A 175 17.97 12.49 -22.50
C LEU A 175 19.28 13.28 -22.56
N ARG A 176 19.56 14.07 -21.53
CA ARG A 176 20.75 14.90 -21.38
C ARG A 176 21.44 14.59 -20.04
N PRO A 177 22.75 14.81 -19.93
CA PRO A 177 23.43 14.73 -18.64
C PRO A 177 22.70 15.58 -17.59
N GLY A 178 22.45 15.00 -16.43
CA GLY A 178 21.70 15.62 -15.33
C GLY A 178 20.20 15.37 -15.32
N ASP A 179 19.60 14.96 -16.44
CA ASP A 179 18.19 14.56 -16.42
C ASP A 179 17.98 13.36 -15.49
N THR A 180 16.82 13.31 -14.84
CA THR A 180 16.48 12.22 -13.92
C THR A 180 15.26 11.45 -14.38
N ILE A 181 15.27 10.15 -14.12
CA ILE A 181 14.12 9.26 -14.29
C ILE A 181 13.76 8.68 -12.91
N LEU A 182 12.59 9.03 -12.38
CA LEU A 182 12.04 8.48 -11.16
C LEU A 182 11.37 7.14 -11.50
N THR A 183 11.81 6.06 -10.86
CA THR A 183 11.44 4.69 -11.28
C THR A 183 10.09 4.22 -10.77
N GLY A 184 9.38 5.03 -10.01
CA GLY A 184 8.15 4.70 -9.30
C GLY A 184 8.39 4.22 -7.87
N THR A 185 7.28 4.02 -7.16
CA THR A 185 7.24 3.82 -5.71
C THR A 185 6.78 2.41 -5.32
N PRO A 186 7.50 1.68 -4.43
CA PRO A 186 7.02 0.42 -3.93
C PRO A 186 5.83 0.63 -3.00
N LYS A 187 4.83 -0.26 -3.06
CA LYS A 187 3.87 -0.45 -1.96
C LYS A 187 4.36 -1.60 -1.10
N GLY A 188 4.36 -1.42 0.21
CA GLY A 188 4.65 -2.49 1.18
C GLY A 188 3.48 -3.45 1.31
N LEU A 189 2.99 -4.03 0.21
CA LEU A 189 1.92 -5.04 0.20
C LEU A 189 2.36 -6.28 -0.58
N THR A 190 1.83 -7.44 -0.18
CA THR A 190 1.91 -8.66 -1.00
C THR A 190 1.00 -8.52 -2.23
N PRO A 191 1.48 -8.77 -3.46
CA PRO A 191 0.66 -8.69 -4.66
C PRO A 191 -0.56 -9.63 -4.64
N LEU A 192 -1.69 -9.23 -5.22
CA LEU A 192 -2.92 -10.04 -5.25
C LEU A 192 -2.71 -11.42 -5.88
N ALA A 193 -1.91 -11.50 -6.96
CA ALA A 193 -1.63 -12.76 -7.65
C ALA A 193 -0.87 -13.78 -6.79
N SER A 194 -0.18 -13.34 -5.74
CA SER A 194 0.56 -14.19 -4.80
C SER A 194 -0.02 -14.18 -3.39
N LEU A 195 -1.07 -13.39 -3.13
CA LEU A 195 -1.72 -13.31 -1.84
C LEU A 195 -2.42 -14.63 -1.52
N ARG A 196 -2.01 -15.26 -0.42
CA ARG A 196 -2.76 -16.40 0.12
C ARG A 196 -3.92 -15.87 0.97
N VAL A 197 -5.13 -16.29 0.63
CA VAL A 197 -6.35 -15.94 1.36
C VAL A 197 -7.02 -17.20 1.87
N THR A 198 -7.40 -17.22 3.15
CA THR A 198 -8.29 -18.26 3.69
C THR A 198 -9.67 -17.68 3.98
N ARG A 199 -10.71 -18.46 3.68
CA ARG A 199 -12.12 -18.08 3.85
C ARG A 199 -12.79 -19.09 4.76
N TYR A 200 -13.49 -18.63 5.79
CA TYR A 200 -14.16 -19.49 6.75
C TYR A 200 -15.64 -19.15 6.90
N GLN A 201 -16.48 -20.17 6.83
CA GLN A 201 -17.86 -20.12 7.30
C GLN A 201 -17.92 -20.73 8.68
N ILE A 202 -18.46 -19.98 9.64
CA ILE A 202 -18.50 -20.32 11.06
C ILE A 202 -19.97 -20.36 11.49
N PRO A 203 -20.46 -21.51 11.99
CA PRO A 203 -21.85 -21.63 12.43
C PRO A 203 -22.13 -20.78 13.67
N ALA A 204 -23.38 -20.32 13.84
CA ALA A 204 -23.82 -19.69 15.08
C ALA A 204 -23.62 -20.62 16.29
N HIS A 205 -23.26 -20.06 17.43
CA HIS A 205 -23.05 -20.81 18.66
C HIS A 205 -23.23 -19.93 19.90
N ASN A 206 -23.92 -20.43 20.92
CA ASN A 206 -24.13 -19.76 22.22
C ASN A 206 -24.50 -18.27 22.11
N GLY A 207 -25.49 -17.95 21.27
CA GLY A 207 -25.95 -16.57 21.07
C GLY A 207 -25.05 -15.70 20.18
N ILE A 208 -23.91 -16.22 19.73
CA ILE A 208 -23.04 -15.54 18.75
C ILE A 208 -23.43 -16.00 17.35
N PRO A 209 -23.86 -15.08 16.46
CA PRO A 209 -24.39 -15.43 15.15
C PRO A 209 -23.32 -15.89 14.14
N ASN A 210 -22.07 -15.44 14.31
CA ASN A 210 -20.95 -15.72 13.42
C ASN A 210 -21.27 -15.39 11.95
N THR A 211 -20.70 -16.12 11.00
CA THR A 211 -20.93 -15.84 9.57
C THR A 211 -22.30 -16.35 9.10
N SER A 212 -22.95 -17.23 9.86
CA SER A 212 -24.23 -17.82 9.48
C SER A 212 -25.38 -16.81 9.33
N ILE A 213 -25.27 -15.62 9.92
CA ILE A 213 -26.29 -14.56 9.83
C ILE A 213 -26.23 -13.77 8.52
N SER A 214 -25.03 -13.62 7.93
CA SER A 214 -24.80 -12.79 6.75
C SER A 214 -24.31 -13.60 5.54
N HIS A 215 -23.94 -14.86 5.74
CA HIS A 215 -23.27 -15.75 4.79
C HIS A 215 -21.94 -15.22 4.24
N ARG A 216 -21.43 -14.11 4.79
CA ARG A 216 -20.14 -13.55 4.42
C ARG A 216 -19.04 -14.26 5.19
N PRO A 217 -17.99 -14.77 4.52
CA PRO A 217 -16.94 -15.50 5.21
C PRO A 217 -16.07 -14.57 6.06
N LEU A 218 -15.51 -15.09 7.14
CA LEU A 218 -14.30 -14.53 7.74
C LEU A 218 -13.16 -14.70 6.73
N LEU A 219 -12.46 -13.62 6.41
CA LEU A 219 -11.33 -13.63 5.48
C LEU A 219 -10.01 -13.39 6.23
N ILE A 220 -9.00 -14.21 5.94
CA ILE A 220 -7.63 -14.06 6.45
C ILE A 220 -6.69 -13.84 5.28
N TYR A 221 -6.06 -12.68 5.22
CA TYR A 221 -5.05 -12.34 4.21
C TYR A 221 -3.70 -12.60 4.85
N HIS A 222 -3.02 -13.65 4.40
CA HIS A 222 -1.76 -14.08 4.99
C HIS A 222 -0.63 -13.21 4.47
N SER A 223 0.10 -12.58 5.39
CA SER A 223 1.21 -11.68 5.08
C SER A 223 0.85 -10.60 4.04
N ALA A 224 -0.34 -9.98 4.16
CA ALA A 224 -0.77 -8.90 3.27
C ALA A 224 0.20 -7.71 3.30
N PHE A 225 0.80 -7.46 4.47
CA PHE A 225 1.91 -6.53 4.64
C PHE A 225 3.20 -7.32 4.97
N PRO A 226 4.39 -6.80 4.60
CA PRO A 226 5.65 -7.27 5.15
C PRO A 226 5.61 -7.22 6.69
N SER A 227 6.21 -8.22 7.35
CA SER A 227 6.22 -8.30 8.82
C SER A 227 6.96 -7.15 9.50
N SER A 228 7.81 -6.42 8.77
CA SER A 228 8.50 -5.21 9.21
C SER A 228 7.66 -3.92 9.09
N THR A 229 6.43 -4.01 8.55
CA THR A 229 5.60 -2.83 8.31
C THR A 229 5.11 -2.23 9.63
N SER A 230 5.43 -0.96 9.86
CA SER A 230 5.00 -0.23 11.05
C SER A 230 3.48 -0.05 11.10
N ALA A 231 2.95 0.16 12.31
CA ALA A 231 1.54 0.47 12.49
C ALA A 231 1.11 1.73 11.69
N SER A 232 1.91 2.79 11.70
CA SER A 232 1.56 4.03 10.98
C SER A 232 1.62 3.90 9.46
N SER A 233 2.47 3.03 8.92
CA SER A 233 2.44 2.66 7.49
C SER A 233 1.11 1.98 7.13
N ILE A 234 0.68 1.01 7.93
CA ILE A 234 -0.59 0.30 7.73
C ILE A 234 -1.77 1.27 7.85
N GLU A 235 -1.80 2.13 8.86
CA GLU A 235 -2.87 3.14 9.02
C GLU A 235 -2.92 4.12 7.85
N SER A 236 -1.75 4.60 7.38
CA SER A 236 -1.67 5.49 6.23
C SER A 236 -2.19 4.80 4.96
N HIS A 237 -1.89 3.51 4.81
CA HIS A 237 -2.39 2.69 3.71
C HIS A 237 -3.92 2.48 3.78
N LEU A 238 -4.47 2.16 4.96
CA LEU A 238 -5.91 2.03 5.16
C LEU A 238 -6.65 3.37 4.92
N ALA A 239 -6.07 4.49 5.36
CA ALA A 239 -6.59 5.81 5.06
C ALA A 239 -6.56 6.11 3.55
N PHE A 240 -5.51 5.65 2.86
CA PHE A 240 -5.36 5.78 1.40
C PHE A 240 -6.39 4.95 0.62
N THR A 241 -6.66 3.69 1.02
CA THR A 241 -7.76 2.93 0.39
C THR A 241 -9.09 3.61 0.66
N GLY A 242 -9.22 4.20 1.85
CA GLY A 242 -10.35 5.04 2.23
C GLY A 242 -11.64 4.25 2.49
N VAL A 243 -11.55 2.93 2.58
CA VAL A 243 -12.66 2.00 2.83
C VAL A 243 -12.98 1.91 4.32
N VAL A 244 -11.93 1.78 5.13
CA VAL A 244 -12.01 1.73 6.59
C VAL A 244 -11.22 2.87 7.22
N SER A 245 -11.57 3.22 8.45
CA SER A 245 -10.83 4.18 9.27
C SER A 245 -10.17 3.44 10.42
N PRO A 246 -8.84 3.54 10.58
CA PRO A 246 -8.15 3.06 11.78
C PRO A 246 -8.67 3.77 13.03
N ARG A 247 -8.87 3.05 14.12
CA ARG A 247 -9.44 3.59 15.37
C ARG A 247 -8.56 3.39 16.59
N TRP A 248 -7.84 2.28 16.66
CA TRP A 248 -7.04 1.94 17.82
C TRP A 248 -5.87 1.03 17.43
N ARG A 249 -4.81 1.05 18.25
CA ARG A 249 -3.71 0.09 18.24
C ARG A 249 -3.71 -0.67 19.55
N TYR A 250 -4.03 -1.95 19.52
CA TYR A 250 -4.14 -2.74 20.74
C TYR A 250 -4.05 -4.25 20.45
N THR A 251 -4.00 -5.06 21.50
CA THR A 251 -4.17 -6.51 21.41
C THR A 251 -5.65 -6.89 21.33
N MET A 252 -5.96 -8.19 21.15
CA MET A 252 -7.33 -8.69 21.13
C MET A 252 -7.81 -8.95 22.57
N TYR A 253 -9.08 -8.67 22.88
CA TYR A 253 -9.63 -9.04 24.18
C TYR A 253 -9.62 -10.56 24.38
N SER A 254 -9.38 -10.99 25.61
CA SER A 254 -9.43 -12.40 26.01
C SER A 254 -10.85 -12.91 26.26
N THR A 255 -11.87 -12.07 26.18
CA THR A 255 -13.27 -12.47 26.28
C THR A 255 -13.87 -12.48 24.89
N THR A 256 -14.56 -13.57 24.52
CA THR A 256 -15.28 -13.64 23.24
C THR A 256 -16.33 -12.55 23.19
N HIS A 257 -16.26 -11.76 22.13
CA HIS A 257 -17.22 -10.72 21.81
C HIS A 257 -17.39 -10.63 20.29
N PHE A 258 -18.43 -9.92 19.85
CA PHE A 258 -18.64 -9.57 18.46
C PHE A 258 -19.24 -8.18 18.33
N HIS A 259 -19.18 -7.64 17.11
CA HIS A 259 -19.81 -6.38 16.74
C HIS A 259 -21.08 -6.66 15.94
N SER A 260 -22.18 -6.02 16.32
CA SER A 260 -23.47 -6.12 15.63
C SER A 260 -23.74 -4.95 14.68
N THR A 261 -23.04 -3.83 14.87
CA THR A 261 -23.27 -2.59 14.11
C THR A 261 -22.23 -2.33 13.01
N SER A 262 -21.15 -3.10 12.95
CA SER A 262 -20.05 -2.85 12.03
C SER A 262 -19.27 -4.12 11.67
N HIS A 263 -18.77 -4.17 10.44
CA HIS A 263 -17.66 -5.05 10.07
C HIS A 263 -16.35 -4.51 10.65
N GLU A 264 -15.36 -5.38 10.81
CA GLU A 264 -14.08 -5.02 11.41
C GLU A 264 -12.92 -5.54 10.56
N VAL A 265 -11.88 -4.73 10.45
CA VAL A 265 -10.63 -5.08 9.79
C VAL A 265 -9.51 -4.96 10.79
N LEU A 266 -8.84 -6.07 11.05
CA LEU A 266 -7.75 -6.19 12.02
C LEU A 266 -6.44 -6.41 11.25
N CYS A 267 -5.49 -5.48 11.38
CA CYS A 267 -4.18 -5.61 10.73
C CYS A 267 -3.09 -5.82 11.78
N VAL A 268 -2.42 -6.97 11.77
CA VAL A 268 -1.37 -7.29 12.74
C VAL A 268 -0.07 -6.59 12.35
N PHE A 269 0.46 -5.74 13.23
CA PHE A 269 1.69 -4.99 12.96
C PHE A 269 2.86 -5.41 13.86
N SER A 270 2.61 -6.18 14.91
CA SER A 270 3.65 -6.64 15.83
C SER A 270 3.29 -7.99 16.44
N GLY A 271 4.31 -8.81 16.67
CA GLY A 271 4.21 -10.04 17.44
C GLY A 271 3.46 -11.17 16.75
N ARG A 272 3.06 -12.14 17.58
CA ARG A 272 2.30 -13.33 17.16
C ARG A 272 1.32 -13.73 18.25
N ALA A 273 0.12 -14.16 17.88
CA ALA A 273 -0.87 -14.69 18.81
C ALA A 273 -1.66 -15.83 18.20
N THR A 274 -2.17 -16.72 19.06
CA THR A 274 -3.25 -17.64 18.69
C THR A 274 -4.58 -16.97 19.02
N LEU A 275 -5.41 -16.81 18.00
CA LEU A 275 -6.73 -16.18 18.08
C LEU A 275 -7.80 -17.25 17.88
N CYS A 276 -8.97 -17.04 18.48
CA CYS A 276 -10.16 -17.85 18.23
C CYS A 276 -11.23 -16.98 17.57
N PHE A 277 -11.81 -17.48 16.49
CA PHE A 277 -13.02 -16.94 15.87
C PHE A 277 -14.13 -17.97 15.96
N GLY A 278 -15.33 -17.55 16.36
CA GLY A 278 -16.52 -18.40 16.39
C GLY A 278 -17.04 -18.80 17.76
N HIS A 279 -16.42 -18.35 18.86
CA HIS A 279 -16.59 -18.84 20.25
C HIS A 279 -15.73 -20.08 20.56
N GLU A 280 -15.12 -20.11 21.75
CA GLU A 280 -14.18 -21.15 22.21
C GLU A 280 -14.81 -22.55 22.28
N ASP A 281 -16.06 -22.64 22.70
CA ASP A 281 -16.80 -23.91 22.77
C ASP A 281 -17.44 -24.33 21.43
N ASN A 282 -17.34 -23.49 20.39
CA ASN A 282 -17.93 -23.82 19.09
C ASN A 282 -17.09 -24.92 18.40
N PRO A 283 -17.68 -26.06 18.03
CA PRO A 283 -16.95 -27.11 17.30
C PRO A 283 -16.51 -26.66 15.89
N GLY A 284 -17.18 -25.65 15.32
CA GLY A 284 -16.82 -25.02 14.05
C GLY A 284 -15.95 -23.77 14.19
N ARG A 285 -15.34 -23.53 15.36
CA ARG A 285 -14.45 -22.39 15.57
C ARG A 285 -13.20 -22.48 14.71
N ILE A 286 -12.60 -21.33 14.45
CA ILE A 286 -11.32 -21.21 13.77
C ILE A 286 -10.28 -20.72 14.76
N GLU A 287 -9.23 -21.52 14.94
CA GLU A 287 -8.03 -21.09 15.64
C GLU A 287 -6.99 -20.65 14.61
N LEU A 288 -6.46 -19.43 14.77
CA LEU A 288 -5.51 -18.83 13.85
C LEU A 288 -4.25 -18.41 14.60
N ASP A 289 -3.10 -18.90 14.16
CA ASP A 289 -1.80 -18.36 14.55
C ASP A 289 -1.48 -17.13 13.69
N ALA A 290 -1.94 -15.97 14.15
CA ALA A 290 -1.77 -14.69 13.48
C ALA A 290 -0.41 -14.08 13.79
N HIS A 291 0.24 -13.50 12.78
CA HIS A 291 1.55 -12.86 12.92
C HIS A 291 1.60 -11.51 12.21
N ALA A 292 2.58 -10.67 12.55
CA ALA A 292 2.80 -9.39 11.90
C ALA A 292 2.80 -9.52 10.37
N GLY A 293 1.97 -8.73 9.71
CA GLY A 293 1.70 -8.78 8.28
C GLY A 293 0.33 -9.35 7.92
N ASP A 294 -0.28 -10.17 8.78
CA ASP A 294 -1.61 -10.72 8.53
C ASP A 294 -2.72 -9.67 8.67
N VAL A 295 -3.78 -9.84 7.89
CA VAL A 295 -5.01 -9.06 8.00
C VAL A 295 -6.20 -9.99 8.14
N MET A 296 -7.10 -9.68 9.07
CA MET A 296 -8.37 -10.38 9.24
C MET A 296 -9.52 -9.41 8.93
N VAL A 297 -10.40 -9.80 8.02
CA VAL A 297 -11.64 -9.07 7.72
C VAL A 297 -12.81 -9.85 8.30
N LEU A 298 -13.41 -9.30 9.34
CA LEU A 298 -14.48 -9.90 10.13
C LEU A 298 -15.83 -9.32 9.70
N PRO A 299 -16.73 -10.15 9.16
CA PRO A 299 -18.15 -9.82 9.11
C PRO A 299 -18.70 -9.54 10.51
N ALA A 300 -19.68 -8.65 10.57
CA ALA A 300 -20.41 -8.38 11.80
C ALA A 300 -21.06 -9.68 12.28
N GLY A 301 -21.04 -9.91 13.59
CA GLY A 301 -21.50 -11.16 14.19
C GLY A 301 -20.42 -12.21 14.46
N VAL A 302 -19.23 -12.11 13.84
CA VAL A 302 -18.12 -13.04 14.10
C VAL A 302 -17.57 -12.83 15.50
N GLY A 303 -17.83 -13.80 16.38
CA GLY A 303 -17.24 -13.85 17.71
C GLY A 303 -15.73 -14.00 17.60
N HIS A 304 -14.96 -13.26 18.38
CA HIS A 304 -13.51 -13.36 18.37
C HIS A 304 -12.88 -13.07 19.73
N ARG A 305 -11.73 -13.70 20.00
CA ARG A 305 -10.91 -13.49 21.21
C ARG A 305 -9.45 -13.89 21.04
N LEU A 306 -8.61 -13.34 21.89
CA LEU A 306 -7.27 -13.83 22.16
C LEU A 306 -7.34 -15.16 22.93
N LEU A 307 -6.64 -16.18 22.43
CA LEU A 307 -6.34 -17.40 23.20
C LEU A 307 -4.98 -17.28 23.88
N GLN A 308 -3.95 -16.91 23.12
CA GLN A 308 -2.59 -16.81 23.61
C GLN A 308 -1.79 -15.74 22.88
N ASP A 309 -1.09 -14.88 23.63
CA ASP A 309 -0.06 -13.99 23.09
C ASP A 309 1.31 -14.71 23.16
N HIS A 310 1.99 -14.83 22.02
CA HIS A 310 3.31 -15.47 21.91
C HIS A 310 4.47 -14.46 21.91
N GLY A 311 4.18 -13.17 22.08
CA GLY A 311 5.18 -12.13 22.26
C GLY A 311 4.79 -10.83 21.54
N GLY A 312 4.39 -9.82 22.33
CA GLY A 312 4.22 -8.44 21.86
C GLY A 312 3.16 -8.29 20.77
N PHE A 313 2.12 -9.13 20.79
CA PHE A 313 1.07 -9.12 19.78
C PHE A 313 0.25 -7.83 19.82
N GLN A 314 0.26 -7.09 18.72
CA GLN A 314 -0.55 -5.88 18.55
C GLN A 314 -1.06 -5.77 17.11
N MET A 315 -2.25 -5.17 16.99
CA MET A 315 -2.93 -4.95 15.74
C MET A 315 -3.62 -3.59 15.71
N ILE A 316 -3.98 -3.16 14.50
CA ILE A 316 -4.80 -1.99 14.26
C ILE A 316 -6.22 -2.47 14.01
N GLY A 317 -7.17 -1.98 14.81
CA GLY A 317 -8.59 -2.15 14.56
C GLY A 317 -9.16 -1.01 13.73
N SER A 318 -9.84 -1.39 12.66
CA SER A 318 -10.40 -0.46 11.68
C SER A 318 -11.82 -0.85 11.31
N TYR A 319 -12.66 0.16 11.05
CA TYR A 319 -14.08 -0.04 10.75
C TYR A 319 -14.48 0.78 9.52
N PRO A 320 -15.51 0.36 8.76
CA PRO A 320 -16.07 1.16 7.68
C PRO A 320 -16.30 2.63 8.08
N LYS A 321 -16.06 3.56 7.15
CA LYS A 321 -16.21 5.00 7.42
C LYS A 321 -17.62 5.33 7.91
N GLY A 322 -17.69 6.08 9.00
CA GLY A 322 -18.96 6.53 9.59
C GLY A 322 -19.69 5.48 10.43
N CYS A 323 -19.12 4.29 10.60
CA CYS A 323 -19.66 3.27 11.49
C CYS A 323 -19.02 3.37 12.89
N ASP A 324 -19.86 3.21 13.91
CA ASP A 324 -19.43 2.91 15.28
C ASP A 324 -19.62 1.41 15.56
N TRP A 325 -18.81 0.86 16.46
CA TRP A 325 -18.87 -0.53 16.86
C TRP A 325 -19.39 -0.65 18.30
N ASP A 326 -20.32 -1.57 18.50
CA ASP A 326 -20.79 -1.96 19.83
C ASP A 326 -20.02 -3.18 20.34
N MET A 327 -20.27 -3.60 21.59
CA MET A 327 -19.69 -4.84 22.12
C MET A 327 -20.83 -5.75 22.55
N CYS A 328 -20.99 -6.87 21.84
CA CYS A 328 -21.95 -7.92 22.17
C CYS A 328 -21.23 -9.17 22.67
N TYR A 329 -21.90 -9.95 23.52
CA TYR A 329 -21.30 -11.09 24.21
C TYR A 329 -22.11 -12.39 24.04
N GLY A 330 -23.15 -12.39 23.20
CA GLY A 330 -24.04 -13.54 23.00
C GLY A 330 -25.01 -13.74 24.16
N LYS A 331 -25.33 -12.67 24.91
CA LYS A 331 -26.16 -12.74 26.11
C LYS A 331 -27.65 -12.54 25.76
N PRO A 332 -28.57 -13.10 26.58
CA PRO A 332 -29.99 -12.80 26.44
C PRO A 332 -30.25 -11.28 26.47
N GLY A 333 -31.09 -10.80 25.55
CA GLY A 333 -31.37 -9.37 25.35
C GLY A 333 -30.59 -8.72 24.20
N GLU A 334 -29.65 -9.42 23.57
CA GLU A 334 -28.92 -8.94 22.39
C GLU A 334 -29.56 -9.39 21.06
N GLU A 335 -30.70 -10.07 21.08
CA GLU A 335 -31.32 -10.70 19.89
C GLU A 335 -31.70 -9.68 18.81
N SER A 336 -32.21 -8.52 19.22
CA SER A 336 -32.58 -7.44 18.29
C SER A 336 -31.36 -6.88 17.56
N LYS A 337 -30.23 -6.75 18.26
CA LYS A 337 -28.95 -6.33 17.68
C LYS A 337 -28.46 -7.34 16.65
N VAL A 338 -28.54 -8.63 16.97
CA VAL A 338 -28.15 -9.72 16.05
C VAL A 338 -28.97 -9.70 14.77
N GLN A 339 -30.28 -9.43 14.84
CA GLN A 339 -31.10 -9.36 13.63
C GLN A 339 -30.69 -8.20 12.71
N GLY A 340 -30.28 -7.06 13.26
CA GLY A 340 -29.84 -5.90 12.48
C GLY A 340 -28.57 -6.14 11.64
N ILE A 341 -27.79 -7.17 11.94
CA ILE A 341 -26.56 -7.51 11.19
C ILE A 341 -26.85 -7.79 9.72
N LYS A 342 -28.01 -8.40 9.41
CA LYS A 342 -28.39 -8.76 8.04
C LYS A 342 -28.47 -7.56 7.10
N ASP A 343 -28.77 -6.40 7.65
CA ASP A 343 -28.98 -5.18 6.90
C ASP A 343 -27.67 -4.38 6.71
N LEU A 344 -26.55 -4.85 7.27
CA LEU A 344 -25.27 -4.16 7.12
C LEU A 344 -24.69 -4.32 5.70
N PRO A 345 -24.41 -3.20 5.01
CA PRO A 345 -23.81 -3.26 3.68
C PRO A 345 -22.41 -3.88 3.75
N TRP A 346 -22.04 -4.65 2.72
CA TRP A 346 -20.66 -5.13 2.61
C TRP A 346 -19.75 -4.02 2.10
N PHE A 347 -18.47 -4.34 2.03
CA PHE A 347 -17.49 -3.48 1.40
C PHE A 347 -17.71 -3.40 -0.11
N ASP A 348 -17.91 -2.18 -0.64
CA ASP A 348 -17.92 -1.91 -2.09
C ASP A 348 -16.51 -1.91 -2.69
N ARG A 349 -15.48 -1.80 -1.84
CA ARG A 349 -14.04 -1.79 -2.17
C ARG A 349 -13.28 -2.57 -1.11
N ASP A 350 -12.24 -3.29 -1.49
CA ASP A 350 -11.42 -4.04 -0.54
C ASP A 350 -10.67 -3.10 0.43
N PRO A 351 -10.67 -3.37 1.74
CA PRO A 351 -10.05 -2.50 2.73
C PRO A 351 -8.53 -2.37 2.57
N ILE A 352 -7.86 -3.38 2.00
CA ILE A 352 -6.41 -3.43 1.79
C ILE A 352 -6.06 -3.11 0.34
N TYR A 353 -6.81 -3.62 -0.63
CA TYR A 353 -6.44 -3.53 -2.05
C TYR A 353 -7.26 -2.51 -2.87
N GLY A 354 -8.28 -1.88 -2.27
CA GLY A 354 -9.04 -0.80 -2.90
C GLY A 354 -10.06 -1.33 -3.93
N ASP A 355 -9.90 -0.99 -5.20
CA ASP A 355 -10.88 -1.33 -6.26
C ASP A 355 -10.83 -2.82 -6.69
N GLU A 356 -9.89 -3.57 -6.14
CA GLU A 356 -9.69 -5.00 -6.37
C GLU A 356 -9.45 -5.66 -5.02
N GLY A 357 -9.65 -6.97 -4.90
CA GLY A 357 -9.24 -7.74 -3.74
C GLY A 357 -10.28 -8.73 -3.21
N PRO A 358 -9.90 -9.55 -2.23
CA PRO A 358 -10.71 -10.71 -1.84
C PRO A 358 -12.10 -10.38 -1.27
N CYS A 359 -12.31 -9.17 -0.75
CA CYS A 359 -13.62 -8.70 -0.30
C CYS A 359 -14.63 -8.51 -1.44
N LEU A 360 -14.15 -8.32 -2.68
CA LEU A 360 -14.98 -8.06 -3.87
C LEU A 360 -15.27 -9.31 -4.69
N ASP A 361 -14.58 -10.41 -4.40
CA ASP A 361 -14.90 -11.69 -5.01
C ASP A 361 -16.35 -12.04 -4.64
N ASN A 362 -17.24 -11.98 -5.64
CA ASN A 362 -18.64 -12.35 -5.48
C ASN A 362 -18.70 -13.67 -4.70
N VAL A 363 -19.25 -13.62 -3.49
CA VAL A 363 -19.85 -14.78 -2.86
C VAL A 363 -20.94 -15.18 -3.84
N ARG A 364 -20.62 -16.05 -4.80
CA ARG A 364 -21.64 -16.64 -5.66
C ARG A 364 -22.59 -17.32 -4.69
N ASP A 365 -23.78 -16.75 -4.58
CA ASP A 365 -24.90 -17.30 -3.85
C ASP A 365 -24.97 -18.80 -4.16
N GLY A 366 -24.71 -19.60 -3.13
CA GLY A 366 -24.83 -21.06 -3.14
C GLY A 366 -25.76 -21.45 -2.02
#